data_AF-A0A955RG90-F1
#
_entry.id   AF-A0A955RG90-F1
#
_cell.length_a   1.000
_cell.length_b   1.000
_cell.length_c   1.000
_cell.angle_alpha   90.00
_cell.angle_beta   90.00
_cell.angle_gamma   90.00
#
_symmetry.space_group_name_H-M   'P 1'
#
loop_
_entity.id
_entity.type
_entity.pdbx_description
1 polymer ?
#
loop_
_entity_poly.entity_id
_entity_poly.type
_entity_poly.pdbx_seq_one_letter_code
_entity_poly.pdbx_strand_id
1 'polypeptide(L)' 'FLPLGLITGLLGINVGGMPGVDSPWAFGAVTAALVVLGIGQYVWYRSRRIL' A
#
# COMPACT_ATOMS: atom_id res chain seq x y z
N PHE A 1 -6.61 -0.89 -7.43
CA PHE A 1 -5.72 -0.43 -8.52
C PHE A 1 -5.28 1.03 -8.34
N LEU A 2 -6.20 1.99 -8.19
CA LEU A 2 -5.83 3.41 -7.97
C LEU A 2 -5.13 3.72 -6.62
N PRO A 3 -5.62 3.30 -5.43
CA PRO A 3 -4.99 3.67 -4.16
C PRO A 3 -3.65 2.97 -3.95
N LEU A 4 -3.58 1.65 -4.19
CA LEU A 4 -2.35 0.89 -4.04
C LEU A 4 -1.25 1.33 -5.01
N GLY A 5 -1.58 1.53 -6.29
CA GLY A 5 -0.63 1.97 -7.31
C GLY A 5 -0.13 3.40 -7.07
N LEU A 6 -0.98 4.30 -6.56
CA LEU A 6 -0.56 5.63 -6.14
C LEU A 6 0.42 5.58 -4.96
N ILE A 7 0.12 4.77 -3.93
CA ILE A 7 0.97 4.65 -2.74
C ILE A 7 2.32 4.04 -3.13
N THR A 8 2.36 2.93 -3.87
CA THR A 8 3.62 2.30 -4.26
C THR A 8 4.43 3.17 -5.23
N GLY A 9 3.77 3.87 -6.16
CA GLY A 9 4.42 4.80 -7.08
C GLY A 9 5.01 6.04 -6.38
N LEU A 10 4.24 6.67 -5.49
CA LEU A 10 4.71 7.82 -4.70
C LEU A 10 5.85 7.41 -3.78
N LEU A 11 5.71 6.29 -3.05
CA LEU A 11 6.74 5.83 -2.14
C LEU A 11 8.01 5.40 -2.88
N GLY A 12 7.89 4.71 -4.02
CA GLY A 12 9.02 4.21 -4.79
C GLY A 12 9.88 5.32 -5.42
N ILE A 13 9.30 6.46 -5.78
CA ILE A 13 10.02 7.62 -6.33
C ILE A 13 10.61 8.50 -5.22
N ASN A 14 10.02 8.50 -4.02
CA ASN A 14 10.25 9.55 -3.02
C ASN A 14 10.73 9.05 -1.63
N VAL A 15 11.59 8.01 -1.59
CA VAL A 15 12.11 7.39 -0.34
C VAL A 15 13.05 8.32 0.45
N GLY A 16 13.68 9.29 -0.19
CA GLY A 16 14.66 10.17 0.43
C GLY A 16 14.07 11.03 1.55
N GLY A 17 14.64 10.94 2.76
CA GLY A 17 14.22 11.74 3.92
C GLY A 17 12.89 11.30 4.55
N MET A 18 12.33 10.16 4.15
CA MET A 18 11.11 9.64 4.79
C MET A 18 11.39 9.25 6.25
N PRO A 19 10.54 9.69 7.20
CA PRO A 19 10.68 9.28 8.59
C PRO A 19 10.52 7.76 8.71
N GLY A 20 11.45 7.12 9.42
CA GLY A 20 11.42 5.67 9.66
C GLY A 20 11.98 4.80 8.52
N VAL A 21 12.54 5.39 7.46
CA VAL A 21 13.18 4.66 6.35
C VAL A 21 14.36 3.80 6.79
N ASP A 22 15.11 4.23 7.81
CA ASP A 22 16.25 3.50 8.36
C ASP A 22 15.83 2.34 9.28
N SER A 23 14.52 2.19 9.55
CA SER A 23 14.01 1.08 10.35
C SER A 23 14.08 -0.23 9.55
N PRO A 24 14.60 -1.34 10.14
CA PRO A 24 14.59 -2.64 9.47
C PRO A 24 13.18 -3.15 9.16
N TRP A 25 12.16 -2.59 9.82
CA TRP A 25 10.75 -2.93 9.61
C TRP A 25 10.04 -2.09 8.55
N ALA A 26 10.68 -1.04 8.02
CA ALA A 26 10.03 -0.06 7.14
C ALA A 26 9.38 -0.71 5.92
N PHE A 27 10.13 -1.55 5.21
CA PHE A 27 9.63 -2.28 4.04
C PHE A 27 8.46 -3.20 4.40
N GLY A 28 8.64 -4.03 5.44
CA GLY A 28 7.62 -4.98 5.87
C GLY A 28 6.31 -4.32 6.31
N ALA A 29 6.40 -3.19 7.00
CA ALA A 29 5.24 -2.41 7.44
C ALA A 29 4.45 -1.86 6.24
N VAL A 30 5.14 -1.29 5.24
CA VAL A 30 4.51 -0.80 4.01
C VAL A 30 3.88 -1.96 3.24
N THR A 31 4.58 -3.09 3.07
CA THR A 31 4.03 -4.27 2.40
C THR A 31 2.77 -4.79 3.11
N ALA A 32 2.79 -4.91 4.44
CA ALA A 32 1.64 -5.35 5.22
C ALA A 32 0.44 -4.39 5.06
N ALA A 33 0.69 -3.08 5.10
CA ALA A 33 -0.35 -2.08 4.88
C ALA A 33 -0.98 -2.19 3.48
N LEU A 34 -0.17 -2.41 2.44
CA LEU A 34 -0.65 -2.62 1.08
C LEU A 34 -1.47 -3.91 0.94
N VAL A 35 -1.08 -5.00 1.62
CA VAL A 35 -1.87 -6.24 1.64
C VAL A 35 -3.22 -6.01 2.28
N VAL A 36 -3.28 -5.35 3.45
CA VAL A 36 -4.55 -5.03 4.13
C VAL A 36 -5.44 -4.17 3.25
N LEU A 37 -4.88 -3.12 2.64
CA LEU A 37 -5.62 -2.27 1.70
C LEU A 37 -6.13 -3.07 0.51
N GLY A 38 -5.30 -3.93 -0.09
CA GLY A 38 -5.69 -4.76 -1.23
C GLY A 38 -6.82 -5.74 -0.92
N ILE A 39 -6.78 -6.40 0.24
CA ILE A 39 -7.87 -7.24 0.72
C ILE A 39 -9.13 -6.39 0.92
N GLY A 40 -9.02 -5.22 1.57
CA GLY A 40 -10.14 -4.31 1.76
C GLY A 40 -10.77 -3.87 0.44
N GLN A 41 -9.96 -3.54 -0.57
CA GLN A 41 -10.44 -3.21 -1.92
C GLN A 41 -11.16 -4.41 -2.56
N TYR A 42 -10.57 -5.61 -2.49
CA TYR A 42 -11.14 -6.82 -3.05
C TYR A 42 -12.51 -7.13 -2.42
N VAL A 43 -12.59 -7.13 -1.09
CA VAL A 43 -13.84 -7.37 -0.36
C VAL A 43 -14.88 -6.32 -0.73
N TRP A 44 -14.51 -5.04 -0.76
CA TRP A 44 -15.43 -3.96 -1.11
C TRP A 44 -15.98 -4.09 -2.54
N TYR A 45 -15.12 -4.38 -3.52
CA TYR A 45 -15.54 -4.59 -4.90
C TYR A 45 -16.42 -5.83 -5.06
N ARG A 46 -16.08 -6.91 -4.36
CA ARG A 46 -16.88 -8.15 -4.28
C ARG A 46 -18.28 -7.87 -3.70
N SER A 47 -18.37 -7.11 -2.60
CA SER A 47 -19.64 -6.75 -1.97
C SER A 47 -20.51 -5.86 -2.85
N ARG A 48 -19.91 -5.03 -3.71
CA ARG A 48 -20.65 -4.19 -4.67
C ARG A 48 -20.93 -4.87 -6.01
N ARG A 49 -20.59 -6.16 -6.17
CA ARG A 49 -20.67 -6.93 -7.43
C ARG A 49 -20.04 -6.22 -8.64
N ILE A 50 -19.00 -5.42 -8.38
CA ILE A 50 -18.21 -4.76 -9.43
C ILE A 50 -17.16 -5.74 -10.00
N LEU A 51 -16.93 -6.86 -9.28
CA LEU A 51 -16.18 -8.05 -9.66
C LEU A 51 -17.15 -9.24 -9.77
#